data_AF-A0A1W9TRX0-F1
#
_entry.id   AF-A0A1W9TRX0-F1
#
_cell.length_a   1.000
_cell.length_b   1.000
_cell.length_c   1.000
_cell.angle_alpha   90.00
_cell.angle_beta   90.00
_cell.angle_gamma   90.00
#
_symmetry.space_group_name_H-M   'P 1'
#
loop_
_entity.id
_entity.type
_entity.pdbx_description
1 polymer ?
#
loop_
_entity_poly.entity_id
_entity_poly.type
_entity_poly.pdbx_seq_one_letter_code
_entity_poly.pdbx_strand_id
1 'polypeptide(L)'
;MKFELGSNCPIGKRHIYKYRLVGLEDNWHVLSNSNVIEYSRLPSGVYKLQVKAYNEFGIEVSSRDFQFGIIPRWYTHTWVIVLFVTIFLLIVVITIFYFHRYHVKKRLNMQIAHEEELHKIQEEQLLLTEKEIVKLRNDNLRNDLAFKSNQLASATMASIRKNEVLIELRNEIMRQKELLQYRYPEKYFEKIIRMIDRNLENNEDWATFEKYFDQAHVNFFSRLKDTHSTLTPKDLRLCAYLKMNLTTKEIAHLLSVSPRSVEVHRYRLRKRLGLDSSDNLTEYLIAF
;
A
#
# COMPACT_ATOMS: atom_id res chain seq x y z
N MET A 1 -46.90 39.57 57.27
CA MET A 1 -46.35 39.90 58.60
C MET A 1 -47.53 40.18 59.54
N LYS A 2 -47.49 39.66 60.76
CA LYS A 2 -48.60 39.72 61.72
C LYS A 2 -48.10 40.31 63.04
N PHE A 3 -48.82 41.27 63.60
CA PHE A 3 -48.53 41.91 64.88
C PHE A 3 -49.71 41.72 65.83
N GLU A 4 -49.44 41.34 67.07
CA GLU A 4 -50.45 41.15 68.10
C GLU A 4 -50.25 42.18 69.22
N LEU A 5 -51.33 42.85 69.60
CA LEU A 5 -51.33 43.92 70.60
C LEU A 5 -51.79 43.36 71.95
N GLY A 6 -50.91 43.37 72.94
CA GLY A 6 -51.24 43.04 74.33
C GLY A 6 -51.46 44.29 75.18
N SER A 7 -52.42 44.26 76.09
CA SER A 7 -52.62 45.30 77.10
C SER A 7 -52.70 44.73 78.51
N ASN A 8 -51.98 45.31 79.47
CA ASN A 8 -52.03 44.93 80.88
C ASN A 8 -53.16 45.64 81.67
N CYS A 9 -54.28 45.98 81.01
CA CYS A 9 -55.38 46.72 81.64
C CYS A 9 -56.39 45.76 82.32
N PRO A 10 -57.00 46.12 83.47
CA PRO A 10 -57.96 45.27 84.16
C PRO A 10 -59.17 44.93 83.27
N ILE A 11 -59.64 43.69 83.40
CA ILE A 11 -60.75 43.09 82.66
C ILE A 11 -62.00 43.98 82.78
N GLY A 12 -62.52 44.50 81.65
CA GLY A 12 -63.83 45.15 81.59
C GLY A 12 -63.95 46.47 80.83
N LYS A 13 -62.84 47.12 80.43
CA LYS A 13 -62.87 48.39 79.66
C LYS A 13 -62.54 48.18 78.18
N ARG A 14 -63.34 48.77 77.28
CA ARG A 14 -63.11 48.70 75.83
C ARG A 14 -62.08 49.74 75.41
N HIS A 15 -60.89 49.29 75.00
CA HIS A 15 -59.89 50.16 74.38
C HIS A 15 -60.06 50.19 72.86
N ILE A 16 -59.98 51.39 72.29
CA ILE A 16 -59.94 51.57 70.84
C ILE A 16 -58.47 51.75 70.46
N TYR A 17 -57.93 50.84 69.67
CA TYR A 17 -56.59 51.00 69.10
C TYR A 17 -56.69 51.67 67.74
N LYS A 18 -55.83 52.66 67.52
CA LYS A 18 -55.52 53.17 66.19
C LYS A 18 -54.11 52.78 65.82
N TYR A 19 -53.92 52.36 64.59
CA TYR A 19 -52.59 52.02 64.07
C TYR A 19 -52.36 52.65 62.70
N ARG A 20 -51.10 52.88 62.37
CA ARG A 20 -50.68 53.19 61.01
C ARG A 20 -49.29 52.61 60.75
N LEU A 21 -49.03 52.30 59.49
CA LEU A 21 -47.73 51.79 59.06
C LEU A 21 -47.05 52.84 58.19
N VAL A 22 -46.27 53.69 58.85
CA VAL A 22 -45.49 54.74 58.18
C VAL A 22 -44.49 54.06 57.24
N GLY A 23 -44.53 54.44 55.97
CA GLY A 23 -43.81 53.78 54.87
C GLY A 23 -44.70 52.96 53.93
N LEU A 24 -45.95 52.69 54.30
CA LEU A 24 -46.99 52.12 53.41
C LEU A 24 -48.16 53.10 53.25
N GLU A 25 -48.72 53.57 54.35
CA GLU A 25 -49.88 54.48 54.39
C GLU A 25 -49.77 55.46 55.58
N ASP A 26 -50.21 56.70 55.39
CA ASP A 26 -50.09 57.75 56.41
C ASP A 26 -51.33 57.91 57.31
N ASN A 27 -52.45 57.31 56.91
CA ASN A 27 -53.74 57.40 57.61
C ASN A 27 -53.82 56.46 58.81
N TRP A 28 -54.49 56.91 59.87
CA TRP A 28 -54.78 56.10 61.05
C TRP A 28 -55.98 55.20 60.81
N HIS A 29 -55.80 53.90 60.98
CA HIS A 29 -56.85 52.90 60.91
C HIS A 29 -57.31 52.51 62.31
N VAL A 30 -58.62 52.36 62.50
CA VAL A 30 -59.21 51.90 63.76
C VAL A 30 -59.27 50.38 63.75
N LEU A 31 -58.73 49.76 64.80
CA LEU A 31 -58.74 48.31 64.95
C LEU A 31 -60.10 47.85 65.50
N SER A 32 -60.86 47.08 64.71
CA SER A 32 -62.20 46.62 65.06
C SER A 32 -62.19 45.14 65.48
N ASN A 33 -62.64 44.86 66.71
CA ASN A 33 -62.93 43.54 67.29
C ASN A 33 -61.82 42.46 67.28
N SER A 34 -60.56 42.79 66.95
CA SER A 34 -59.41 41.91 67.16
C SER A 34 -58.19 42.71 67.61
N ASN A 35 -57.26 42.10 68.35
CA ASN A 35 -56.01 42.76 68.76
C ASN A 35 -54.87 42.50 67.78
N VAL A 36 -55.18 42.16 66.52
CA VAL A 36 -54.21 41.67 65.54
C VAL A 36 -54.20 42.55 64.30
N ILE A 37 -52.99 42.97 63.90
CA ILE A 37 -52.74 43.71 62.66
C ILE A 37 -52.01 42.78 61.69
N GLU A 38 -52.55 42.59 60.48
CA GLU A 38 -51.97 41.71 59.47
C GLU A 38 -51.72 42.44 58.14
N TYR A 39 -50.51 42.30 57.61
CA TYR A 39 -50.10 42.81 56.31
C TYR A 39 -49.56 41.67 55.43
N SER A 40 -50.28 41.32 54.36
CA SER A 40 -49.93 40.17 53.51
C SER A 40 -48.88 40.47 52.44
N ARG A 41 -48.72 41.73 52.03
CA ARG A 41 -47.81 42.15 50.94
C ARG A 41 -47.14 43.47 51.27
N LEU A 42 -46.02 43.39 51.96
CA LEU A 42 -45.18 44.56 52.21
C LEU A 42 -44.03 44.57 51.20
N PRO A 43 -43.90 45.62 50.36
CA PRO A 43 -42.72 45.82 49.51
C PRO A 43 -41.41 45.86 50.31
N SER A 44 -40.27 45.75 49.63
CA SER A 44 -38.98 45.96 50.28
C SER A 44 -38.83 47.43 50.68
N GLY A 45 -38.53 47.69 51.94
CA GLY A 45 -38.50 49.05 52.50
C GLY A 45 -38.33 49.04 54.01
N VAL A 46 -38.22 50.23 54.59
CA VAL A 46 -38.19 50.42 56.05
C VAL A 46 -39.55 50.92 56.49
N TYR A 47 -40.15 50.23 57.44
CA TYR A 47 -41.49 50.53 57.94
C TYR A 47 -41.44 50.84 59.43
N LYS A 48 -42.30 51.77 59.86
CA LYS A 48 -42.52 52.08 61.28
C LYS A 48 -44.00 51.90 61.61
N LEU A 49 -44.31 50.86 62.36
CA LEU A 49 -45.64 50.61 62.89
C LEU A 49 -45.85 51.50 64.11
N GLN A 50 -46.82 52.41 64.04
CA GLN A 50 -47.22 53.27 65.16
C GLN A 50 -48.59 52.84 65.64
N VAL A 51 -48.72 52.65 66.96
CA VAL A 51 -49.97 52.20 67.59
C VAL A 51 -50.30 53.13 68.75
N LYS A 52 -51.52 53.66 68.75
CA LYS A 52 -52.09 54.52 69.79
C LYS A 52 -53.29 53.84 70.41
N ALA A 53 -53.33 53.78 71.74
CA ALA A 53 -54.48 53.27 72.49
C ALA A 53 -55.30 54.45 73.03
N TYR A 54 -56.62 54.36 72.87
CA TYR A 54 -57.56 55.34 73.39
C TYR A 54 -58.46 54.70 74.46
N ASN A 55 -58.80 55.49 75.49
CA ASN A 55 -59.77 55.12 76.50
C ASN A 55 -61.21 55.32 75.99
N GLU A 56 -62.22 54.86 76.73
CA GLU A 56 -63.65 54.97 76.37
C GLU A 56 -64.13 56.41 76.12
N PHE A 57 -63.42 57.41 76.67
CA PHE A 57 -63.67 58.84 76.48
C PHE A 57 -62.89 59.47 75.31
N GLY A 58 -62.19 58.67 74.49
CA GLY A 58 -61.43 59.16 73.35
C GLY A 58 -60.07 59.81 73.68
N ILE A 59 -59.61 59.69 74.93
CA ILE A 59 -58.31 60.21 75.39
C ILE A 59 -57.21 59.18 75.08
N GLU A 60 -56.10 59.63 74.49
CA GLU A 60 -54.90 58.82 74.21
C GLU A 60 -54.21 58.39 75.51
N VAL A 61 -54.04 57.08 75.71
CA VAL A 61 -53.47 56.47 76.94
C VAL A 61 -52.02 56.06 76.74
N SER A 62 -51.68 55.55 75.56
CA SER A 62 -50.32 55.09 75.26
C SER A 62 -50.06 55.07 73.77
N SER A 63 -48.83 55.43 73.37
CA SER A 63 -48.33 55.31 72.00
C SER A 63 -47.07 54.44 71.99
N ARG A 64 -46.95 53.50 71.05
CA ARG A 64 -45.75 52.68 70.83
C ARG A 64 -45.41 52.61 69.34
N ASP A 65 -44.11 52.69 69.06
CA ASP A 65 -43.55 52.59 67.71
C ASP A 65 -42.65 51.36 67.60
N PHE A 66 -42.74 50.63 66.49
CA PHE A 66 -41.87 49.49 66.16
C PHE A 66 -41.35 49.62 64.73
N GLN A 67 -40.04 49.57 64.56
CA GLN A 67 -39.38 49.75 63.26
C GLN A 67 -38.80 48.42 62.76
N PHE A 68 -39.06 48.09 61.50
CA PHE A 68 -38.54 46.90 60.84
C PHE A 68 -38.23 47.17 59.37
N GLY A 69 -37.32 46.40 58.78
CA GLY A 69 -36.94 46.51 57.37
C GLY A 69 -37.17 45.21 56.62
N ILE A 70 -37.69 45.30 55.40
CA ILE A 70 -37.82 44.17 54.48
C ILE A 70 -36.75 44.32 53.40
N ILE A 71 -35.76 43.43 53.43
CA ILE A 71 -34.63 43.46 52.49
C ILE A 71 -35.15 43.12 51.07
N PRO A 72 -34.73 43.87 50.03
CA PRO A 72 -34.99 43.50 48.65
C PRO A 72 -34.50 42.09 48.33
N ARG A 73 -35.11 41.45 47.32
CA ARG A 73 -34.71 40.11 46.92
C ARG A 73 -33.31 40.16 46.31
N TRP A 74 -32.38 39.33 46.77
CA TRP A 74 -30.97 39.37 46.37
C TRP A 74 -30.74 39.34 44.85
N TYR A 75 -31.60 38.68 44.08
CA TYR A 75 -31.49 38.59 42.62
C TYR A 75 -31.92 39.86 41.86
N THR A 76 -32.49 40.87 42.54
CA THR A 76 -32.84 42.15 41.90
C THR A 76 -31.66 43.12 41.82
N HIS A 77 -30.52 42.78 42.45
CA HIS A 77 -29.34 43.62 42.37
C HIS A 77 -28.67 43.49 41.00
N THR A 78 -28.34 44.62 40.37
CA THR A 78 -27.72 44.70 39.04
C THR A 78 -26.39 43.95 38.94
N TRP A 79 -25.60 43.94 40.01
CA TRP A 79 -24.32 43.23 40.05
C TRP A 79 -24.48 41.71 39.87
N VAL A 80 -25.59 41.12 40.34
CA VAL A 80 -25.87 39.68 40.16
C VAL A 80 -26.12 39.37 38.69
N ILE A 81 -26.88 40.23 38.00
CA ILE A 81 -27.14 40.09 36.57
C ILE A 81 -25.84 40.21 35.77
N VAL A 82 -25.00 41.21 36.10
CA VAL A 82 -23.68 41.38 35.47
C VAL A 82 -22.80 40.15 35.71
N LEU A 83 -22.81 39.58 36.91
CA LEU A 83 -22.07 38.35 37.22
C LEU A 83 -22.55 37.16 36.37
N PHE A 84 -23.86 36.95 36.23
CA PHE A 84 -24.36 35.86 35.38
C PHE A 84 -24.04 36.07 33.89
N VAL A 85 -24.15 37.31 33.39
CA VAL A 85 -23.79 37.65 32.01
C VAL A 85 -22.30 37.43 31.75
N THR A 86 -21.43 37.83 32.69
CA THR A 86 -19.98 37.63 32.56
C THR A 86 -19.61 36.14 32.59
N ILE A 87 -20.22 35.34 33.49
CA ILE A 87 -20.03 33.88 33.50
C ILE A 87 -20.51 33.26 32.18
N PHE A 88 -21.68 33.67 31.68
CA PHE A 88 -22.19 33.18 30.41
C PHE A 88 -21.24 33.49 29.25
N LEU A 89 -20.73 34.73 29.17
CA LEU A 89 -19.75 35.12 28.16
C LEU A 89 -18.44 34.32 28.28
N LEU A 90 -17.96 34.07 29.50
CA LEU A 90 -16.77 33.23 29.71
C LEU A 90 -17.00 31.80 29.21
N ILE A 91 -18.16 31.20 29.49
CA ILE A 91 -18.52 29.86 28.99
C ILE A 91 -18.55 29.86 27.45
N VAL A 92 -19.13 30.88 26.82
CA VAL A 92 -19.17 31.01 25.36
C VAL A 92 -17.75 31.12 24.79
N VAL A 93 -16.86 31.93 25.37
CA VAL A 93 -15.47 32.04 24.92
C VAL A 93 -14.70 30.72 25.08
N ILE A 94 -14.85 30.04 26.21
CA ILE A 94 -14.19 28.75 26.49
C ILE A 94 -14.66 27.68 25.49
N THR A 95 -15.97 27.60 25.24
CA THR A 95 -16.53 26.65 24.28
C THR A 95 -16.04 26.93 22.86
N ILE A 96 -16.02 28.19 22.40
CA ILE A 96 -15.46 28.58 21.10
C ILE A 96 -13.99 28.17 21.01
N PHE A 97 -13.18 28.48 22.04
CA PHE A 97 -11.76 28.13 22.05
C PHE A 97 -11.53 26.61 22.02
N TYR A 98 -12.33 25.85 22.78
CA TYR A 98 -12.30 24.39 22.78
C TYR A 98 -12.62 23.82 21.39
N PHE A 99 -13.72 24.25 20.77
CA PHE A 99 -14.10 23.81 19.43
C PHE A 99 -13.05 24.20 18.38
N HIS A 100 -12.51 25.42 18.45
CA HIS A 100 -11.47 25.86 17.55
C HIS A 100 -10.23 24.94 17.66
N ARG A 101 -9.72 24.71 18.86
CA ARG A 101 -8.59 23.80 19.13
C ARG A 101 -8.87 22.39 18.61
N TYR A 102 -10.06 21.87 18.84
CA TYR A 102 -10.49 20.56 18.36
C TYR A 102 -10.46 20.47 16.83
N HIS A 103 -11.03 21.46 16.13
CA HIS A 103 -11.04 21.49 14.67
C HIS A 103 -9.64 21.60 14.06
N VAL A 104 -8.75 22.41 14.64
CA VAL A 104 -7.37 22.53 14.17
C VAL A 104 -6.63 21.19 14.30
N LYS A 105 -6.73 20.53 15.46
CA LYS A 105 -6.07 19.24 15.68
C LYS A 105 -6.59 18.14 14.73
N LYS A 106 -7.89 18.14 14.47
CA LYS A 106 -8.49 17.21 13.49
C LYS A 106 -7.95 17.43 12.08
N ARG A 107 -7.80 18.69 11.64
CA ARG A 107 -7.21 19.02 10.33
C ARG A 107 -5.77 18.55 10.22
N LEU A 108 -4.97 18.77 11.26
CA LEU A 108 -3.58 18.34 11.31
C LEU A 108 -3.46 16.81 11.21
N ASN A 109 -4.25 16.06 11.99
CA ASN A 109 -4.22 14.60 11.94
C ASN A 109 -4.64 14.05 10.58
N MET A 110 -5.60 14.69 9.91
CA MET A 110 -6.00 14.31 8.55
C MET A 110 -4.88 14.55 7.52
N GLN A 111 -4.12 15.63 7.67
CA GLN A 111 -2.97 15.91 6.80
C GLN A 111 -1.86 14.87 7.00
N ILE A 112 -1.52 14.55 8.25
CA ILE A 112 -0.53 13.51 8.56
C ILE A 112 -0.97 12.16 8.01
N ALA A 113 -2.23 11.78 8.22
CA ALA A 113 -2.77 10.52 7.69
C ALA A 113 -2.72 10.47 6.15
N HIS A 114 -3.00 11.60 5.48
CA HIS A 114 -2.92 11.70 4.02
C HIS A 114 -1.48 11.63 3.52
N GLU A 115 -0.53 12.25 4.22
CA GLU A 115 0.90 12.20 3.91
C GLU A 115 1.46 10.78 4.08
N GLU A 116 1.07 10.08 5.15
CA GLU A 116 1.41 8.66 5.35
C GLU A 116 0.83 7.76 4.25
N GLU A 117 -0.40 8.01 3.82
CA GLU A 117 -1.02 7.27 2.71
C GLU A 117 -0.27 7.52 1.39
N LEU A 118 0.07 8.77 1.10
CA LEU A 118 0.85 9.14 -0.08
C LEU A 118 2.24 8.47 -0.06
N HIS A 119 2.90 8.44 1.10
CA HIS A 119 4.19 7.77 1.26
C HIS A 119 4.08 6.27 0.99
N LYS A 120 3.04 5.60 1.51
CA LYS A 120 2.79 4.17 1.24
C LYS A 120 2.56 3.89 -0.24
N ILE A 121 1.77 4.74 -0.92
CA ILE A 121 1.53 4.61 -2.36
C ILE A 121 2.85 4.80 -3.14
N GLN A 122 3.68 5.76 -2.75
CA GLN A 122 4.99 5.97 -3.35
C GLN A 122 5.94 4.79 -3.14
N GLU A 123 6.00 4.23 -1.93
CA GLU A 123 6.79 3.02 -1.63
C GLU A 123 6.32 1.83 -2.45
N GLU A 124 5.00 1.63 -2.58
CA GLU A 124 4.43 0.55 -3.40
C GLU A 124 4.79 0.74 -4.88
N GLN A 125 4.67 1.96 -5.41
CA GLN A 125 5.10 2.28 -6.78
C GLN A 125 6.60 2.05 -6.99
N LEU A 126 7.44 2.43 -6.02
CA LEU A 126 8.88 2.19 -6.07
C LEU A 126 9.19 0.69 -6.10
N LEU A 127 8.51 -0.11 -5.27
CA LEU A 127 8.66 -1.55 -5.27
C LEU A 127 8.23 -2.20 -6.59
N LEU A 128 7.14 -1.72 -7.20
CA LEU A 128 6.67 -2.21 -8.49
C LEU A 128 7.67 -1.88 -9.62
N THR A 129 8.16 -0.64 -9.66
CA THR A 129 9.17 -0.22 -10.64
C THR A 129 10.48 -0.98 -10.48
N GLU A 130 10.95 -1.22 -9.26
CA GLU A 130 12.16 -2.02 -9.01
C GLU A 130 11.98 -3.47 -9.51
N LYS A 131 10.82 -4.09 -9.24
CA LYS A 131 10.50 -5.43 -9.76
C LYS A 131 10.51 -5.46 -11.28
N GLU A 132 9.96 -4.45 -11.93
CA GLU A 132 9.96 -4.34 -13.40
C GLU A 132 11.38 -4.19 -13.95
N ILE A 133 12.23 -3.34 -13.34
CA ILE A 133 13.63 -3.17 -13.71
C ILE A 133 14.39 -4.50 -13.57
N VAL A 134 14.22 -5.21 -12.46
CA VAL A 134 14.88 -6.51 -12.23
C VAL A 134 14.42 -7.54 -13.27
N LYS A 135 13.12 -7.57 -13.61
CA LYS A 135 12.59 -8.45 -14.64
C LYS A 135 13.21 -8.15 -16.01
N LEU A 136 13.17 -6.89 -16.43
CA LEU A 136 13.77 -6.45 -17.70
C LEU A 136 15.27 -6.75 -17.76
N ARG A 137 15.99 -6.57 -16.65
CA ARG A 137 17.42 -6.89 -16.57
C ARG A 137 17.68 -8.39 -16.71
N ASN A 138 16.86 -9.24 -16.08
CA ASN A 138 16.96 -10.69 -16.23
C ASN A 138 16.64 -11.13 -17.65
N ASP A 139 15.61 -10.57 -18.27
CA ASP A 139 15.23 -10.89 -19.65
C ASP A 139 16.34 -10.47 -20.63
N ASN A 140 16.93 -9.28 -20.43
CA ASN A 140 18.07 -8.81 -21.22
C ASN A 140 19.30 -9.72 -21.05
N LEU A 141 19.66 -10.07 -19.81
CA LEU A 141 20.75 -11.00 -19.54
C LEU A 141 20.53 -12.37 -20.20
N ARG A 142 19.30 -12.89 -20.18
CA ARG A 142 18.96 -14.15 -20.86
C ARG A 142 19.13 -14.05 -22.37
N ASN A 143 18.70 -12.95 -22.98
CA ASN A 143 18.86 -12.71 -24.40
C ASN A 143 20.33 -12.57 -24.78
N ASP A 144 21.12 -11.83 -24.00
CA ASP A 144 22.56 -11.69 -24.19
C ASP A 144 23.29 -13.04 -24.06
N LEU A 145 22.91 -13.84 -23.07
CA LEU A 145 23.45 -15.20 -22.91
C LEU A 145 23.08 -16.07 -24.12
N ALA A 146 21.83 -16.07 -24.55
CA ALA A 146 21.38 -16.83 -25.71
C ALA A 146 22.12 -16.38 -27.00
N PHE A 147 22.30 -15.08 -27.19
CA PHE A 147 23.03 -14.52 -28.32
C PHE A 147 24.50 -14.94 -28.31
N LYS A 148 25.20 -14.79 -27.18
CA LYS A 148 26.60 -15.23 -27.04
C LYS A 148 26.74 -16.74 -27.21
N SER A 149 25.82 -17.51 -26.66
CA SER A 149 25.82 -18.97 -26.77
C SER A 149 25.59 -19.42 -28.22
N ASN A 150 24.70 -18.75 -28.97
CA ASN A 150 24.53 -18.97 -30.41
C ASN A 150 25.77 -18.61 -31.23
N GLN A 151 26.45 -17.50 -30.89
CA GLN A 151 27.71 -17.14 -31.54
C GLN A 151 28.80 -18.20 -31.29
N LEU A 152 28.93 -18.67 -30.04
CA LEU A 152 29.88 -19.73 -29.68
C LEU A 152 29.55 -21.02 -30.41
N ALA A 153 28.28 -21.47 -30.40
CA ALA A 153 27.85 -22.66 -31.12
C ALA A 153 28.16 -22.56 -32.62
N SER A 154 27.92 -21.40 -33.23
CA SER A 154 28.24 -21.15 -34.65
C SER A 154 29.75 -21.18 -34.93
N ALA A 155 30.57 -20.63 -34.03
CA ALA A 155 32.03 -20.66 -34.14
C ALA A 155 32.60 -22.07 -33.97
N THR A 156 32.10 -22.84 -33.00
CA THR A 156 32.44 -24.25 -32.82
C THR A 156 32.01 -25.07 -34.04
N MET A 157 30.83 -24.79 -34.61
CA MET A 157 30.38 -25.42 -35.85
C MET A 157 31.34 -25.15 -37.02
N ALA A 158 31.81 -23.92 -37.18
CA ALA A 158 32.79 -23.59 -38.20
C ALA A 158 34.11 -24.37 -38.04
N SER A 159 34.57 -24.56 -36.80
CA SER A 159 35.75 -25.37 -36.49
C SER A 159 35.52 -26.86 -36.77
N ILE A 160 34.33 -27.39 -36.45
CA ILE A 160 33.95 -28.77 -36.76
C ILE A 160 34.01 -29.03 -38.27
N ARG A 161 33.42 -28.16 -39.12
CA ARG A 161 33.52 -28.38 -40.58
C ARG A 161 34.95 -28.29 -41.10
N LYS A 162 35.76 -27.39 -40.54
CA LYS A 162 37.18 -27.32 -40.91
C LYS A 162 37.87 -28.65 -40.63
N ASN A 163 37.60 -29.26 -39.47
CA ASN A 163 38.16 -30.56 -39.11
C ASN A 163 37.64 -31.68 -40.00
N GLU A 164 36.36 -31.67 -40.37
CA GLU A 164 35.77 -32.65 -41.29
C GLU A 164 36.43 -32.60 -42.68
N VAL A 165 36.63 -31.39 -43.24
CA VAL A 165 37.34 -31.21 -44.52
C VAL A 165 38.81 -31.66 -44.43
N LEU A 166 39.48 -31.39 -43.31
CA LEU A 166 40.85 -31.86 -43.07
C LEU A 166 40.91 -33.40 -43.03
N ILE A 167 39.93 -34.06 -42.42
CA ILE A 167 39.82 -35.52 -42.40
C ILE A 167 39.58 -36.06 -43.82
N GLU A 168 38.71 -35.42 -44.61
CA GLU A 168 38.47 -35.78 -46.01
C GLU A 168 39.76 -35.67 -46.84
N LEU A 169 40.47 -34.55 -46.74
CA LEU A 169 41.77 -34.33 -47.38
C LEU A 169 42.78 -35.41 -46.98
N ARG A 170 42.87 -35.72 -45.68
CA ARG A 170 43.77 -36.75 -45.16
C ARG A 170 43.46 -38.13 -45.76
N ASN A 171 42.17 -38.47 -45.85
CA ASN A 171 41.73 -39.76 -46.41
C ASN A 171 42.01 -39.85 -47.91
N GLU A 172 41.78 -38.78 -48.67
CA GLU A 172 42.09 -38.75 -50.11
C GLU A 172 43.61 -38.86 -50.35
N ILE A 173 44.44 -38.18 -49.55
CA ILE A 173 45.90 -38.31 -49.63
C ILE A 173 46.35 -39.74 -49.34
N MET A 174 45.74 -40.41 -48.35
CA MET A 174 46.03 -41.82 -48.08
C MET A 174 45.62 -42.74 -49.23
N ARG A 175 44.47 -42.48 -49.85
CA ARG A 175 44.04 -43.21 -51.05
C ARG A 175 45.00 -43.03 -52.22
N GLN A 176 45.44 -41.79 -52.47
CA GLN A 176 46.43 -41.50 -53.52
C GLN A 176 47.78 -42.17 -53.23
N LYS A 177 48.22 -42.17 -51.96
CA LYS A 177 49.41 -42.91 -51.50
C LYS A 177 49.30 -44.41 -51.84
N GLU A 178 48.14 -45.02 -51.58
CA GLU A 178 47.90 -46.44 -51.85
C GLU A 178 47.86 -46.76 -53.35
N LEU A 179 47.25 -45.90 -54.17
CA LEU A 179 47.18 -46.07 -55.63
C LEU A 179 48.54 -45.87 -56.32
N LEU A 180 49.38 -44.98 -55.80
CA LEU A 180 50.62 -44.57 -56.44
C LEU A 180 51.86 -45.34 -55.95
N GLN A 181 51.74 -46.17 -54.90
CA GLN A 181 52.73 -47.04 -54.21
C GLN A 181 54.23 -46.90 -54.59
N TYR A 182 54.62 -47.05 -55.86
CA TYR A 182 56.01 -47.04 -56.33
C TYR A 182 56.43 -45.82 -57.18
N ARG A 183 55.48 -44.95 -57.55
CA ARG A 183 55.72 -43.81 -58.48
C ARG A 183 56.25 -42.57 -57.77
N TYR A 184 55.99 -42.40 -56.47
CA TYR A 184 56.45 -41.26 -55.67
C TYR A 184 56.93 -41.70 -54.28
N PRO A 185 57.98 -41.07 -53.71
CA PRO A 185 58.45 -41.38 -52.36
C PRO A 185 57.42 -41.11 -51.26
N GLU A 186 57.27 -42.05 -50.33
CA GLU A 186 56.29 -42.03 -49.23
C GLU A 186 56.38 -40.78 -48.33
N LYS A 187 57.60 -40.25 -48.15
CA LYS A 187 57.88 -39.06 -47.32
C LYS A 187 57.04 -37.82 -47.68
N TYR A 188 56.63 -37.67 -48.95
CA TYR A 188 55.83 -36.53 -49.39
C TYR A 188 54.40 -36.62 -48.87
N PHE A 189 53.79 -37.80 -48.90
CA PHE A 189 52.45 -38.05 -48.35
C PHE A 189 52.47 -37.90 -46.82
N GLU A 190 53.46 -38.49 -46.15
CA GLU A 190 53.60 -38.41 -44.69
C GLU A 190 53.80 -36.99 -44.18
N LYS A 191 54.45 -36.11 -44.94
CA LYS A 191 54.60 -34.70 -44.56
C LYS A 191 53.25 -34.00 -44.50
N ILE A 192 52.41 -34.20 -45.52
CA ILE A 192 51.09 -33.56 -45.60
C ILE A 192 50.15 -34.16 -44.56
N ILE A 193 50.15 -35.48 -44.39
CA ILE A 193 49.38 -36.17 -43.34
C ILE A 193 49.76 -35.63 -41.96
N ARG A 194 51.05 -35.52 -41.62
CA ARG A 194 51.51 -34.91 -40.35
C ARG A 194 51.14 -33.43 -40.20
N MET A 195 51.00 -32.68 -41.29
CA MET A 195 50.51 -31.30 -41.22
C MET A 195 49.02 -31.26 -40.89
N ILE A 196 48.24 -32.19 -41.44
CA ILE A 196 46.81 -32.31 -41.16
C ILE A 196 46.59 -32.81 -39.73
N ASP A 197 47.26 -33.88 -39.31
CA ASP A 197 47.10 -34.49 -37.99
C ASP A 197 47.38 -33.49 -36.86
N ARG A 198 48.45 -32.68 -36.97
CA ARG A 198 48.75 -31.60 -36.01
C ARG A 198 47.66 -30.53 -35.91
N ASN A 199 46.84 -30.35 -36.94
CA ASN A 199 45.71 -29.41 -36.91
C ASN A 199 44.42 -30.05 -36.41
N LEU A 200 44.38 -31.38 -36.24
CA LEU A 200 43.20 -32.15 -35.76
C LEU A 200 43.25 -32.50 -34.26
N GLU A 201 44.41 -32.38 -33.59
CA GLU A 201 44.64 -32.87 -32.21
C GLU A 201 43.95 -32.09 -31.07
N ASN A 202 43.19 -31.02 -31.34
CA ASN A 202 42.54 -30.18 -30.30
C ASN A 202 41.10 -30.61 -29.92
N ASN A 203 40.79 -31.91 -29.91
CA ASN A 203 39.41 -32.39 -30.09
C ASN A 203 38.58 -32.59 -28.78
N GLU A 204 37.86 -31.53 -28.35
CA GLU A 204 36.64 -31.60 -27.52
C GLU A 204 35.44 -30.85 -28.17
N ASP A 205 35.49 -30.64 -29.48
CA ASP A 205 34.62 -29.67 -30.17
C ASP A 205 33.13 -30.04 -30.15
N TRP A 206 32.78 -31.32 -30.23
CA TRP A 206 31.36 -31.72 -30.23
C TRP A 206 30.72 -31.61 -28.85
N ALA A 207 31.41 -32.00 -27.78
CA ALA A 207 30.89 -31.87 -26.42
C ALA A 207 30.74 -30.39 -26.03
N THR A 208 31.71 -29.57 -26.47
CA THR A 208 31.68 -28.11 -26.33
C THR A 208 30.51 -27.49 -27.09
N PHE A 209 30.29 -27.92 -28.34
CA PHE A 209 29.12 -27.53 -29.13
C PHE A 209 27.82 -27.93 -28.44
N GLU A 210 27.67 -29.20 -28.02
CA GLU A 210 26.43 -29.70 -27.38
C GLU A 210 26.09 -28.85 -26.15
N LYS A 211 27.08 -28.53 -25.31
CA LYS A 211 26.91 -27.68 -24.14
C LYS A 211 26.44 -26.26 -24.49
N TYR A 212 27.12 -25.57 -25.39
CA TYR A 212 26.74 -24.19 -25.77
C TYR A 212 25.44 -24.14 -26.55
N PHE A 213 25.17 -25.14 -27.36
CA PHE A 213 23.92 -25.25 -28.10
C PHE A 213 22.73 -25.46 -27.15
N ASP A 214 22.85 -26.35 -26.15
CA ASP A 214 21.79 -26.59 -25.17
C ASP A 214 21.50 -25.35 -24.30
N GLN A 215 22.56 -24.60 -23.96
CA GLN A 215 22.45 -23.31 -23.27
C GLN A 215 21.77 -22.23 -24.14
N ALA A 216 22.04 -22.21 -25.44
CA ALA A 216 21.45 -21.25 -26.38
C ALA A 216 19.97 -21.55 -26.67
N HIS A 217 19.61 -22.83 -26.68
CA HIS A 217 18.30 -23.31 -27.10
C HIS A 217 17.56 -24.04 -25.96
N VAL A 218 17.34 -23.36 -24.83
CA VAL A 218 16.44 -23.80 -23.73
C VAL A 218 16.46 -25.32 -23.48
N ASN A 219 17.64 -25.89 -23.22
CA ASN A 219 17.84 -27.32 -22.95
C ASN A 219 17.27 -28.25 -24.06
N PHE A 220 17.39 -27.84 -25.32
CA PHE A 220 16.90 -28.54 -26.51
C PHE A 220 17.18 -30.04 -26.49
N PHE A 221 18.44 -30.46 -26.27
CA PHE A 221 18.82 -31.86 -26.25
C PHE A 221 18.20 -32.62 -25.07
N SER A 222 18.10 -31.98 -23.91
CA SER A 222 17.44 -32.58 -22.74
C SER A 222 15.96 -32.83 -23.04
N ARG A 223 15.24 -31.80 -23.54
CA ARG A 223 13.83 -31.95 -23.94
C ARG A 223 13.62 -32.98 -25.05
N LEU A 224 14.54 -33.02 -26.03
CA LEU A 224 14.44 -33.93 -27.16
C LEU A 224 14.67 -35.38 -26.72
N LYS A 225 15.60 -35.63 -25.77
CA LYS A 225 15.84 -36.96 -25.17
C LYS A 225 14.66 -37.40 -24.30
N ASP A 226 14.06 -36.48 -23.55
CA ASP A 226 12.89 -36.76 -22.70
C ASP A 226 11.66 -37.13 -23.53
N THR A 227 11.37 -36.36 -24.59
CA THR A 227 10.21 -36.60 -25.48
C THR A 227 10.45 -37.76 -26.46
N HIS A 228 11.70 -37.96 -26.91
CA HIS A 228 12.06 -38.96 -27.92
C HIS A 228 13.31 -39.75 -27.52
N SER A 229 13.15 -40.65 -26.55
CA SER A 229 14.23 -41.47 -25.98
C SER A 229 14.88 -42.47 -26.97
N THR A 230 14.30 -42.69 -28.14
CA THR A 230 14.80 -43.61 -29.17
C THR A 230 15.86 -43.01 -30.09
N LEU A 231 16.18 -41.72 -29.92
CA LEU A 231 17.12 -40.99 -30.77
C LEU A 231 18.58 -41.36 -30.45
N THR A 232 19.34 -41.63 -31.51
CA THR A 232 20.77 -41.92 -31.41
C THR A 232 21.61 -40.63 -31.38
N PRO A 233 22.89 -40.65 -30.95
CA PRO A 233 23.76 -39.48 -31.00
C PRO A 233 23.89 -38.84 -32.40
N LYS A 234 23.82 -39.65 -33.47
CA LYS A 234 23.81 -39.16 -34.85
C LYS A 234 22.50 -38.45 -35.21
N ASP A 235 21.38 -38.87 -34.64
CA ASP A 235 20.10 -38.19 -34.81
C ASP A 235 20.10 -36.84 -34.09
N LEU A 236 20.64 -36.78 -32.87
CA LEU A 236 20.76 -35.54 -32.12
C LEU A 236 21.61 -34.51 -32.86
N ARG A 237 22.74 -34.95 -33.46
CA ARG A 237 23.56 -34.13 -34.37
C ARG A 237 22.75 -33.55 -35.51
N LEU A 238 21.99 -34.40 -36.21
CA LEU A 238 21.15 -33.97 -37.33
C LEU A 238 20.06 -32.98 -36.86
N CYS A 239 19.43 -33.22 -35.71
CA CYS A 239 18.45 -32.30 -35.13
C CYS A 239 19.04 -30.93 -34.84
N ALA A 240 20.25 -30.87 -34.26
CA ALA A 240 20.94 -29.62 -34.00
C ALA A 240 21.21 -28.83 -35.29
N TYR A 241 21.71 -29.49 -36.34
CA TYR A 241 21.95 -28.84 -37.63
C TYR A 241 20.66 -28.31 -38.28
N LEU A 242 19.57 -29.06 -38.19
CA LEU A 242 18.27 -28.63 -38.71
C LEU A 242 17.68 -27.49 -37.89
N LYS A 243 17.83 -27.49 -36.56
CA LYS A 243 17.43 -26.40 -35.66
C LYS A 243 18.19 -25.11 -35.96
N MET A 244 19.45 -25.21 -36.38
CA MET A 244 20.27 -24.10 -36.87
C MET A 244 19.94 -23.69 -38.32
N ASN A 245 18.91 -24.28 -38.93
CA ASN A 245 18.45 -23.98 -40.28
C ASN A 245 19.49 -24.26 -41.38
N LEU A 246 20.36 -25.27 -41.21
CA LEU A 246 21.28 -25.68 -42.27
C LEU A 246 20.56 -26.44 -43.38
N THR A 247 21.01 -26.24 -44.61
CA THR A 247 20.52 -26.95 -45.78
C THR A 247 21.03 -28.39 -45.82
N THR A 248 20.31 -29.29 -46.51
CA THR A 248 20.74 -30.68 -46.72
C THR A 248 22.15 -30.78 -47.31
N LYS A 249 22.53 -29.83 -48.19
CA LYS A 249 23.86 -29.80 -48.81
C LYS A 249 24.96 -29.45 -47.79
N GLU A 250 24.72 -28.46 -46.94
CA GLU A 250 25.66 -28.06 -45.89
C GLU A 250 25.82 -29.17 -44.84
N ILE A 251 24.71 -29.81 -44.44
CA ILE A 251 24.73 -30.94 -43.51
C ILE A 251 25.51 -32.13 -44.11
N ALA A 252 25.35 -32.38 -45.40
CA ALA A 252 26.07 -33.45 -46.10
C ALA A 252 27.58 -33.21 -46.12
N HIS A 253 27.98 -31.96 -46.37
CA HIS A 253 29.37 -31.56 -46.34
C HIS A 253 29.97 -31.71 -44.93
N LEU A 254 29.25 -31.26 -43.90
CA LEU A 254 29.63 -31.47 -42.50
C LEU A 254 29.85 -32.96 -42.23
N LEU A 255 28.78 -33.75 -42.35
CA LEU A 255 28.84 -35.17 -42.02
C LEU A 255 29.73 -36.01 -42.95
N SER A 256 30.37 -35.42 -43.96
CA SER A 256 31.21 -36.10 -44.95
C SER A 256 30.48 -37.26 -45.63
N VAL A 257 29.21 -37.02 -46.01
CA VAL A 257 28.34 -37.99 -46.68
C VAL A 257 27.67 -37.36 -47.88
N SER A 258 27.06 -38.17 -48.74
CA SER A 258 26.29 -37.63 -49.87
C SER A 258 25.01 -36.91 -49.40
N PRO A 259 24.54 -35.87 -50.11
CA PRO A 259 23.25 -35.23 -49.83
C PRO A 259 22.10 -36.22 -49.73
N ARG A 260 22.13 -37.27 -50.57
CA ARG A 260 21.14 -38.35 -50.55
C ARG A 260 21.15 -39.13 -49.23
N SER A 261 22.32 -39.32 -48.62
CA SER A 261 22.44 -39.97 -47.30
C SER A 261 21.77 -39.14 -46.21
N VAL A 262 21.90 -37.82 -46.27
CA VAL A 262 21.23 -36.90 -45.34
C VAL A 262 19.70 -36.93 -45.54
N GLU A 263 19.20 -36.97 -46.76
CA GLU A 263 17.76 -37.11 -47.03
C GLU A 263 17.18 -38.39 -46.43
N VAL A 264 17.89 -39.52 -46.60
CA VAL A 264 17.49 -40.80 -46.01
C VAL A 264 17.51 -40.71 -44.48
N HIS A 265 18.50 -40.04 -43.90
CA HIS A 265 18.56 -39.82 -42.46
C HIS A 265 17.41 -38.94 -41.97
N ARG A 266 17.08 -37.83 -42.65
CA ARG A 266 15.91 -36.98 -42.37
C ARG A 266 14.59 -37.75 -42.45
N TYR A 267 14.44 -38.64 -43.42
CA TYR A 267 13.27 -39.52 -43.52
C TYR A 267 13.13 -40.43 -42.30
N ARG A 268 14.21 -41.11 -41.90
CA ARG A 268 14.22 -41.97 -40.70
C ARG A 268 13.96 -41.19 -39.43
N LEU A 269 14.56 -40.00 -39.32
CA LEU A 269 14.38 -39.09 -38.19
C LEU A 269 12.92 -38.68 -38.04
N ARG A 270 12.25 -38.30 -39.14
CA ARG A 270 10.82 -37.98 -39.17
C ARG A 270 9.96 -39.11 -38.60
N LYS A 271 10.24 -40.36 -39.00
CA LYS A 271 9.53 -41.54 -38.47
C LYS A 271 9.81 -41.78 -36.99
N ARG A 272 11.04 -41.55 -36.51
CA ARG A 272 11.39 -41.65 -35.07
C ARG A 272 10.72 -40.56 -34.22
N LEU A 273 10.50 -39.38 -34.80
CA LEU A 273 9.81 -38.26 -34.15
C LEU A 273 8.27 -38.37 -34.24
N GLY A 274 7.74 -39.37 -34.95
CA GLY A 274 6.28 -39.57 -35.09
C GLY A 274 5.60 -38.56 -36.00
N LEU A 275 6.34 -37.89 -36.88
CA LEU A 275 5.82 -36.87 -37.79
C LEU A 275 5.27 -37.48 -39.10
N ASP A 276 4.24 -36.86 -39.68
CA ASP A 276 3.69 -37.26 -40.98
C ASP A 276 4.60 -36.78 -42.13
N SER A 277 4.50 -37.47 -43.26
CA SER A 277 5.14 -37.19 -44.55
C SER A 277 5.02 -35.73 -44.99
N SER A 278 3.88 -35.11 -44.71
CA SER A 278 3.58 -33.70 -45.02
C SER A 278 4.28 -32.71 -44.09
N ASP A 279 4.74 -33.14 -42.93
CA ASP A 279 5.30 -32.25 -41.93
C ASP A 279 6.74 -31.86 -42.29
N ASN A 280 6.98 -30.55 -42.24
CA ASN A 280 8.32 -30.00 -42.42
C ASN A 280 9.13 -30.23 -41.13
N LEU A 281 10.02 -31.23 -41.20
CA LEU A 281 10.93 -31.60 -40.11
C LEU A 281 11.76 -30.42 -39.59
N THR A 282 12.18 -29.51 -40.48
CA THR A 282 12.99 -28.35 -40.09
C THR A 282 12.16 -27.33 -39.32
N GLU A 283 10.96 -27.01 -39.79
CA GLU A 283 10.05 -26.10 -39.08
C GLU A 283 9.64 -26.65 -37.72
N TYR A 284 9.32 -27.95 -37.66
CA TYR A 284 9.03 -28.63 -36.39
C TYR A 284 10.17 -28.45 -35.40
N LEU A 285 11.41 -28.75 -35.80
CA LEU A 285 12.56 -28.61 -34.92
C LEU A 285 12.81 -27.15 -34.54
N ILE A 286 12.65 -26.19 -35.46
CA ILE A 286 12.76 -24.74 -35.18
C ILE A 286 11.73 -24.29 -34.14
N ALA A 287 10.51 -24.82 -34.17
CA ALA A 287 9.46 -24.50 -33.21
C ALA A 287 9.57 -25.25 -31.86
N PHE A 288 10.21 -26.43 -31.85
CA PHE A 288 10.39 -27.30 -30.67
C PHE A 288 11.28 -26.68 -29.58
#